data_AF-A0A9X5APH4-F1
#
_entry.id   AF-A0A9X5APH4-F1
#
_cell.length_a   1.000
_cell.length_b   1.000
_cell.length_c   1.000
_cell.angle_alpha   90.00
_cell.angle_beta   90.00
_cell.angle_gamma   90.00
#
_symmetry.space_group_name_H-M   'P 1'
#
loop_
_entity.id
_entity.type
_entity.pdbx_description
1 polymer ?
#
loop_
_entity_poly.entity_id
_entity_poly.type
_entity_poly.pdbx_seq_one_letter_code
_entity_poly.pdbx_strand_id
1 'polypeptide(L)'
;MKISLNELEVWRRVVFPADITFYGLHRVIQYSMGWFESHLYEFEVQSEKLVIVDSKEQAEELAFYNSQPAYDGRVKEPKIFRTSRGVKMDCYLNESCSMCLDGDAACLPEISCDE
;
A
#
# COMPACT_ATOMS: atom_id res chain seq x y z
N MET A 1 -14.57 6.73 -5.04
CA MET A 1 -13.80 6.84 -3.78
C MET A 1 -13.75 8.29 -3.29
N LYS A 2 -13.65 8.54 -1.98
CA LYS A 2 -13.39 9.87 -1.39
C LYS A 2 -11.91 9.96 -0.97
N ILE A 3 -11.22 11.01 -1.40
CA ILE A 3 -9.87 11.37 -0.93
C ILE A 3 -10.03 12.60 -0.05
N SER A 4 -9.49 12.60 1.17
CA SER A 4 -9.52 13.74 2.09
C SER A 4 -8.16 13.96 2.69
N LEU A 5 -7.79 15.22 2.90
CA LEU A 5 -6.61 15.58 3.69
C LEU A 5 -6.97 15.57 5.16
N ASN A 6 -6.11 15.00 5.99
CA ASN A 6 -6.29 15.08 7.44
C ASN A 6 -6.13 16.53 7.90
N GLU A 7 -6.87 16.90 8.94
CA GLU A 7 -6.83 18.23 9.59
C GLU A 7 -7.29 19.41 8.70
N LEU A 8 -7.63 19.17 7.43
CA LEU A 8 -8.08 20.19 6.47
C LEU A 8 -9.42 19.79 5.86
N GLU A 9 -10.29 20.77 5.59
CA GLU A 9 -11.57 20.54 4.90
C GLU A 9 -11.42 20.45 3.37
N VAL A 10 -10.35 19.80 2.90
CA VAL A 10 -10.06 19.61 1.48
C VAL A 10 -10.28 18.15 1.12
N TRP A 11 -11.19 17.90 0.17
CA TRP A 11 -11.47 16.56 -0.32
C TRP A 11 -11.78 16.53 -1.82
N ARG A 12 -11.68 15.35 -2.42
CA ARG A 12 -12.03 15.05 -3.82
C ARG A 12 -12.84 13.75 -3.87
N ARG A 13 -13.82 13.67 -4.77
CA ARG A 13 -14.47 12.41 -5.14
C ARG A 13 -13.97 12.03 -6.52
N VAL A 14 -13.38 10.85 -6.63
CA VAL A 14 -12.77 10.35 -7.86
C VAL A 14 -13.36 9.00 -8.25
N VAL A 15 -13.35 8.73 -9.56
CA VAL A 15 -13.70 7.45 -10.18
C VAL A 15 -12.50 6.99 -10.98
N PHE A 16 -12.18 5.71 -10.87
CA PHE A 16 -11.04 5.07 -11.54
C PHE A 16 -11.37 3.59 -11.78
N PRO A 17 -10.63 2.88 -12.66
CA PRO A 17 -10.82 1.45 -12.91
C PRO A 17 -10.71 0.62 -11.64
N ALA A 18 -11.55 -0.40 -11.48
CA ALA A 18 -11.56 -1.22 -10.27
C ALA A 18 -10.23 -1.96 -10.03
N ASP A 19 -9.54 -2.34 -11.11
CA ASP A 19 -8.28 -3.07 -11.16
C ASP A 19 -7.03 -2.17 -11.06
N ILE A 20 -7.20 -0.91 -10.63
CA ILE A 20 -6.08 0.04 -10.50
C ILE A 20 -5.04 -0.46 -9.49
N THR A 21 -3.76 -0.23 -9.79
CA THR A 21 -2.67 -0.46 -8.84
C THR A 21 -2.57 0.69 -7.83
N PHE A 22 -1.90 0.48 -6.70
CA PHE A 22 -1.59 1.57 -5.76
C PHE A 22 -0.71 2.66 -6.40
N TYR A 23 0.13 2.33 -7.38
CA TYR A 23 0.85 3.30 -8.19
C TYR A 23 -0.11 4.14 -9.05
N GLY A 24 -1.09 3.49 -9.69
CA GLY A 24 -2.14 4.20 -10.41
C GLY A 24 -2.95 5.12 -9.49
N LEU A 25 -3.29 4.64 -8.30
CA LEU A 25 -3.97 5.42 -7.27
C LEU A 25 -3.14 6.64 -6.84
N HIS A 26 -1.83 6.47 -6.64
CA HIS A 26 -0.91 7.56 -6.32
C HIS A 26 -1.02 8.69 -7.34
N ARG A 27 -0.95 8.36 -8.63
CA ARG A 27 -1.10 9.35 -9.71
C ARG A 27 -2.48 10.02 -9.69
N VAL A 28 -3.55 9.27 -9.44
CA VAL A 28 -4.91 9.85 -9.29
C VAL A 28 -4.94 10.86 -8.16
N ILE A 29 -4.34 10.55 -7.00
CA ILE A 29 -4.25 11.47 -5.87
C ILE A 29 -3.49 12.73 -6.29
N GLN A 30 -2.32 12.58 -6.88
CA GLN A 30 -1.44 13.68 -7.29
C GLN A 30 -2.14 14.63 -8.26
N TYR A 31 -2.76 14.10 -9.33
CA TYR A 31 -3.53 14.93 -10.25
C TYR A 31 -4.76 15.58 -9.58
N SER A 32 -5.47 14.86 -8.70
CA SER A 32 -6.68 15.39 -8.06
C SER A 32 -6.39 16.52 -7.06
N MET A 33 -5.19 16.51 -6.47
CA MET A 33 -4.71 17.51 -5.51
C MET A 33 -3.86 18.62 -6.16
N GLY A 34 -3.49 18.47 -7.44
CA GLY A 34 -2.62 19.42 -8.14
C GLY A 34 -1.15 19.33 -7.69
N TRP A 35 -0.70 18.13 -7.29
CA TRP A 35 0.67 17.84 -6.89
C TRP A 35 1.50 17.30 -8.06
N PHE A 36 2.82 17.31 -7.91
CA PHE A 36 3.79 17.12 -8.99
C PHE A 36 4.75 15.94 -8.78
N GLU A 37 4.34 14.90 -8.04
CA GLU A 37 5.15 13.66 -7.87
C GLU A 37 6.56 13.94 -7.31
N SER A 38 6.75 15.06 -6.61
CA SER A 38 8.08 15.58 -6.24
C SER A 38 8.62 15.01 -4.92
N HIS A 39 7.83 14.21 -4.21
CA HIS A 39 8.15 13.65 -2.92
C HIS A 39 7.83 12.16 -2.88
N LEU A 40 8.57 11.44 -2.03
CA LEU A 40 8.29 10.04 -1.72
C LEU A 40 6.91 9.89 -1.08
N TYR A 41 6.33 8.71 -1.25
CA TYR A 41 5.03 8.37 -0.70
C TYR A 41 5.03 6.91 -0.21
N GLU A 42 4.07 6.63 0.67
CA GLU A 42 3.70 5.29 1.07
C GLU A 42 2.19 5.23 1.28
N PHE A 43 1.62 4.03 1.20
CA PHE A 43 0.27 3.73 1.65
C PHE A 43 0.33 2.74 2.80
N GLU A 44 -0.45 2.98 3.83
CA GLU A 44 -0.61 2.05 4.95
C GLU A 44 -2.05 1.54 4.98
N VAL A 45 -2.22 0.22 4.87
CA VAL A 45 -3.50 -0.46 5.03
C VAL A 45 -3.54 -1.05 6.44
N GLN A 46 -4.24 -0.36 7.33
CA GLN A 46 -4.25 -0.68 8.77
C GLN A 46 -4.80 -2.08 9.09
N SER A 47 -5.80 -2.56 8.33
CA SER A 47 -6.39 -3.89 8.56
C SER A 47 -5.40 -5.03 8.31
N GLU A 48 -4.45 -4.84 7.38
CA GLU A 48 -3.54 -5.89 6.91
C GLU A 48 -2.10 -5.73 7.40
N LYS A 49 -1.80 -4.72 8.24
CA LYS A 49 -0.43 -4.32 8.62
C LYS A 49 0.50 -4.18 7.41
N LEU A 50 -0.08 -3.73 6.30
CA LEU A 50 0.58 -3.67 5.00
C LEU A 50 1.00 -2.23 4.71
N VAL A 51 2.26 -2.09 4.32
CA VAL A 51 2.85 -0.85 3.83
C VAL A 51 3.22 -1.05 2.36
N ILE A 52 2.77 -0.12 1.52
CA ILE A 52 2.97 -0.16 0.08
C ILE A 52 3.82 1.04 -0.32
N VAL A 53 4.95 0.79 -0.94
CA VAL A 53 5.98 1.78 -1.27
C VAL A 53 6.29 1.81 -2.76
N ASP A 54 7.03 2.81 -3.24
CA ASP A 54 7.21 2.99 -4.68
C ASP A 54 8.17 1.95 -5.30
N SER A 55 9.28 1.68 -4.62
CA SER A 55 10.38 0.88 -5.16
C SER A 55 10.65 -0.38 -4.35
N LYS A 56 11.32 -1.35 -4.99
CA LYS A 56 11.71 -2.61 -4.34
C LYS A 56 12.78 -2.37 -3.28
N GLU A 57 13.72 -1.48 -3.58
CA GLU A 57 14.79 -1.08 -2.68
C GLU A 57 14.23 -0.51 -1.38
N GLN A 58 13.23 0.37 -1.48
CA GLN A 58 12.53 0.92 -0.31
C GLN A 58 11.80 -0.17 0.49
N ALA A 59 11.17 -1.12 -0.19
CA ALA A 59 10.46 -2.23 0.48
C ALA A 59 11.44 -3.13 1.24
N GLU A 60 12.58 -3.47 0.64
CA GLU A 60 13.64 -4.28 1.25
C GLU A 60 14.29 -3.56 2.43
N GLU A 61 14.60 -2.28 2.28
CA GLU A 61 15.17 -1.44 3.33
C GLU A 61 14.25 -1.37 4.55
N LEU A 62 12.95 -1.11 4.33
CA LEU A 62 11.98 -1.04 5.42
C LEU A 62 11.74 -2.41 6.06
N ALA A 63 11.69 -3.49 5.27
CA ALA A 63 11.60 -4.85 5.80
C ALA A 63 12.81 -5.17 6.69
N PHE A 64 14.01 -4.79 6.27
CA PHE A 64 15.22 -4.95 7.07
C PHE A 64 15.14 -4.15 8.38
N TYR A 65 14.78 -2.85 8.33
CA TYR A 65 14.64 -2.05 9.55
C TYR A 65 13.53 -2.52 10.48
N ASN A 66 12.44 -3.08 9.94
CA ASN A 66 11.35 -3.64 10.74
C ASN A 66 11.77 -4.95 11.42
N SER A 67 12.64 -5.75 10.79
CA SER A 67 13.21 -6.97 11.39
C SER A 67 14.14 -6.70 12.58
N GLN A 68 14.66 -5.48 12.71
CA GLN A 68 15.52 -5.09 13.81
C GLN A 68 14.73 -4.59 15.03
N PRO A 69 15.21 -4.86 16.26
CA PRO A 69 14.62 -4.31 17.46
C PRO A 69 14.57 -2.78 17.41
N ALA A 70 13.56 -2.17 18.04
CA ALA A 70 13.57 -0.73 18.20
C ALA A 70 14.76 -0.31 19.07
N TYR A 71 15.37 0.83 18.74
CA TYR A 71 16.53 1.33 19.48
C TYR A 71 16.23 1.59 20.96
N ASP A 72 14.95 1.84 21.29
CA ASP A 72 14.43 2.11 22.63
C ASP A 72 13.91 0.84 23.33
N GLY A 73 14.11 -0.34 22.73
CA GLY A 73 13.70 -1.62 23.29
C GLY A 73 12.20 -1.94 23.13
N ARG A 74 11.42 -1.09 22.45
CA ARG A 74 10.02 -1.41 22.15
C ARG A 74 9.91 -2.56 21.15
N VAL A 75 8.90 -3.41 21.36
CA VAL A 75 8.52 -4.42 20.38
C VAL A 75 7.88 -3.69 19.19
N LYS A 76 8.47 -3.83 18.00
CA LYS A 76 7.87 -3.34 16.77
C LYS A 76 6.80 -4.34 16.33
N GLU A 77 5.64 -3.83 15.94
CA GLU A 77 4.68 -4.67 15.22
C GLU A 77 5.22 -4.97 13.82
N PRO A 78 5.27 -6.25 13.43
CA PRO A 78 5.75 -6.63 12.11
C PRO A 78 4.79 -6.09 11.06
N LYS A 79 5.35 -5.37 10.08
CA LYS A 79 4.62 -4.88 8.91
C LYS A 79 5.10 -5.60 7.66
N ILE A 80 4.20 -5.76 6.70
CA ILE A 80 4.51 -6.35 5.40
C ILE A 80 4.75 -5.22 4.42
N PHE A 81 5.78 -5.35 3.60
CA PHE A 81 6.16 -4.32 2.64
C PHE A 81 5.97 -4.85 1.21
N ARG A 82 5.24 -4.09 0.38
CA ARG A 82 4.99 -4.41 -1.03
C ARG A 82 5.21 -3.18 -1.91
N THR A 83 5.35 -3.40 -3.21
CA THR A 83 5.53 -2.29 -4.17
C THR A 83 4.19 -1.82 -4.73
N SER A 84 4.05 -0.51 -4.95
CA SER A 84 2.82 0.13 -5.42
C SER A 84 2.39 -0.30 -6.82
N ARG A 85 3.36 -0.75 -7.63
CA ARG A 85 3.11 -1.29 -8.98
C ARG A 85 2.62 -2.73 -8.97
N GLY A 86 2.95 -3.50 -7.93
CA GLY A 86 2.61 -4.92 -7.82
C GLY A 86 1.30 -5.22 -7.09
N VAL A 87 0.69 -4.21 -6.45
CA VAL A 87 -0.52 -4.39 -5.64
C VAL A 87 -1.69 -3.66 -6.29
N LYS A 88 -2.78 -4.39 -6.55
CA LYS A 88 -4.06 -3.85 -7.03
C LYS A 88 -4.96 -3.47 -5.86
N MET A 89 -5.82 -2.48 -6.07
CA MET A 89 -6.68 -1.90 -5.04
C MET A 89 -7.95 -2.72 -4.80
N ASP A 90 -8.41 -3.47 -5.80
CA ASP A 90 -9.57 -4.37 -5.74
C ASP A 90 -9.51 -5.37 -4.57
N CYS A 91 -8.32 -5.90 -4.27
CA CYS A 91 -8.10 -6.80 -3.13
C CYS A 91 -8.42 -6.17 -1.76
N TYR A 92 -8.44 -4.84 -1.65
CA TYR A 92 -8.64 -4.13 -0.38
C TYR A 92 -9.97 -3.38 -0.29
N LEU A 93 -10.72 -3.27 -1.39
CA LEU A 93 -11.98 -2.53 -1.43
C LEU A 93 -13.22 -3.41 -1.16
N ASN A 94 -13.19 -4.68 -1.56
CA ASN A 94 -14.38 -5.53 -1.60
C ASN A 94 -14.26 -6.86 -0.83
N GLU A 95 -13.18 -7.08 -0.06
CA GLU A 95 -12.89 -8.37 0.61
C GLU A 95 -12.87 -9.59 -0.36
N SER A 96 -12.91 -9.34 -1.67
CA SER A 96 -13.01 -10.33 -2.73
C SER A 96 -11.73 -10.31 -3.56
N CYS A 97 -10.58 -10.47 -2.90
CA CYS A 97 -9.36 -10.74 -3.62
C CYS A 97 -9.50 -12.15 -4.22
N SER A 98 -9.52 -12.29 -5.54
CA SER A 98 -9.32 -13.61 -6.16
C SER A 98 -7.89 -14.02 -5.83
N MET A 99 -7.76 -14.84 -4.79
CA MET A 99 -6.49 -15.27 -4.23
C MET A 99 -5.52 -15.73 -5.34
N CYS A 100 -4.38 -15.04 -5.38
CA CYS A 100 -3.10 -15.53 -5.92
C CYS A 100 -3.09 -16.06 -7.37
N LEU A 101 -3.80 -15.39 -8.28
CA LEU A 101 -3.63 -15.62 -9.72
C LEU A 101 -2.32 -14.99 -10.28
N ASP A 102 -1.72 -14.05 -9.53
CA ASP A 102 -0.54 -13.27 -9.94
C ASP A 102 0.75 -13.62 -9.14
N GLY A 103 0.80 -14.78 -8.47
CA GLY A 103 1.97 -15.27 -7.70
C GLY A 103 2.15 -14.68 -6.29
N ASP A 104 3.28 -14.97 -5.64
CA ASP A 104 3.61 -14.69 -4.21
C ASP A 104 3.42 -13.22 -3.75
N ALA A 105 3.29 -12.29 -4.69
CA ALA A 105 3.06 -10.87 -4.43
C ALA A 105 1.59 -10.53 -4.09
N ALA A 106 0.64 -11.40 -4.44
CA ALA A 106 -0.80 -11.17 -4.30
C ALA A 106 -1.42 -11.81 -3.04
N CYS A 107 -0.66 -12.61 -2.29
CA CYS A 107 -1.18 -13.30 -1.12
C CYS A 107 -1.08 -12.43 0.14
N LEU A 108 -2.19 -12.36 0.88
CA LEU A 108 -2.21 -11.91 2.27
C LEU A 108 -1.32 -12.85 3.11
N PRO A 109 -0.64 -12.34 4.16
CA PRO A 109 0.26 -13.14 4.99
C PRO A 109 -0.38 -14.36 5.64
N GLU A 110 -1.70 -14.38 5.80
CA GLU A 110 -2.42 -15.49 6.43
C GLU A 110 -2.83 -16.62 5.46
N ILE A 111 -2.46 -16.52 4.18
CA ILE A 111 -2.82 -17.51 3.17
C ILE A 111 -1.53 -17.96 2.48
N SER A 112 -0.99 -19.11 2.90
CA SER A 112 -0.01 -19.83 2.11
C SER A 112 -0.71 -20.31 0.85
N CYS A 113 -0.18 -19.93 -0.30
CA CYS A 113 -0.48 -20.63 -1.53
C CYS A 113 0.39 -21.86 -1.59
N ASP A 114 -0.04 -22.87 -0.86
CA ASP A 114 0.45 -24.22 -1.08
C ASP A 114 -0.24 -24.80 -2.33
N GLU A 115 0.62 -25.03 -3.33
CA GLU A 115 0.55 -25.79 -4.59
C GLU A 115 -0.30 -25.27 -5.77
#